data_AF-A0A524HED0-F1
#
_entry.id   AF-A0A524HED0-F1
#
_cell.length_a   1.000
_cell.length_b   1.000
_cell.length_c   1.000
_cell.angle_alpha   90.00
_cell.angle_beta   90.00
_cell.angle_gamma   90.00
#
_symmetry.space_group_name_H-M   'P 1'
#
loop_
_entity.id
_entity.type
_entity.pdbx_description
1 polymer ?
#
loop_
_entity_poly.entity_id
_entity_poly.type
_entity_poly.pdbx_seq_one_letter_code
_entity_poly.pdbx_strand_id
1 'polypeptide(L)'
;MLVQKPARLPALGALLLTLLLSWGGAAVFAAGAKTWNYMPSSETGTQAFRAAHPGWDGRGVAVAILDTGVDAFAPGLLETSTGQVKLIDVRDFSTEGDWDTAEAELDESGTEAAPVFKTEEGLLLRGAAGLAVPPVADGDAKYPVYIGVIAEKQFVNNSDVNDLNDDGDTSDKFGFLVYAADRAAVEDALGVGRGYEMLRGLNDTARKTVEKERLSKKVWVVVVDTDGNGDLADEKLLRDYRVDYDAFSLASDNNPDSRSLMAWEVNVRANEDHLGLQLAPTVEFHFDDGSHGSHCAGIAAGHGVSGQEGMEGGAPGAWLLSLKLGDNRLAGGATRTGSMKKAYEYAASFEEKYGIPVVVNMSFGIASVEEGDDAMGGWLNELLAEHPTLYVCTSAGNEGPGLSTIGLPATAYSLISSGAYLSPATGKDLYNAGLARATLFNFSSRGGETCKPDIVSPGSALSTVPGYVDGMARFHGTSMASPQTAGAVACLVGAAAQEGL
;
A
#
# COMPACT_ATOMS: atom_id res chain seq x y z
N MET A 1 -17.58 -8.86 7.42
CA MET A 1 -16.28 -8.85 8.14
C MET A 1 -16.30 -7.64 9.08
N LEU A 2 -16.48 -7.83 10.38
CA LEU A 2 -16.49 -6.73 11.36
C LEU A 2 -15.12 -6.69 12.05
N VAL A 3 -14.23 -5.83 11.55
CA VAL A 3 -13.03 -5.43 12.30
C VAL A 3 -13.54 -4.66 13.52
N GLN A 4 -13.37 -5.20 14.73
CA GLN A 4 -13.67 -4.44 15.94
C GLN A 4 -12.63 -3.33 16.09
N LYS A 5 -12.98 -2.11 15.63
CA LYS A 5 -12.20 -0.89 15.84
C LYS A 5 -12.13 -0.57 17.36
N PRO A 6 -10.96 -0.18 17.90
CA PRO A 6 -10.89 0.32 19.28
C PRO A 6 -11.62 1.66 19.41
N ALA A 7 -12.26 1.90 20.55
CA ALA A 7 -12.92 3.18 20.84
C ALA A 7 -11.89 4.30 21.02
N ARG A 8 -12.11 5.46 20.38
CA ARG A 8 -11.31 6.68 20.58
C ARG A 8 -11.37 7.08 22.07
N LEU A 9 -10.21 7.19 22.73
CA LEU A 9 -10.10 7.84 24.04
C LEU A 9 -10.02 9.35 23.81
N PRO A 10 -10.77 10.18 24.56
CA PRO A 10 -10.72 11.62 24.39
C PRO A 10 -9.34 12.14 24.82
N ALA A 11 -8.79 13.06 24.02
CA ALA A 11 -7.53 13.75 24.27
C ALA A 11 -7.57 14.46 25.64
N LEU A 12 -6.75 13.99 26.59
CA LEU A 12 -6.46 14.73 27.82
C LEU A 12 -5.30 15.68 27.53
N GLY A 13 -5.62 16.98 27.54
CA GLY A 13 -4.72 18.08 27.23
C GLY A 13 -3.39 18.01 27.98
N ALA A 14 -2.31 18.23 27.22
CA ALA A 14 -0.96 18.35 27.74
C ALA A 14 -0.86 19.61 28.63
N LEU A 15 -0.66 19.41 29.93
CA LEU A 15 -0.27 20.49 30.84
C LEU A 15 1.23 20.73 30.70
N LEU A 16 1.62 21.84 30.09
CA LEU A 16 2.99 22.35 30.13
C LEU A 16 3.43 22.57 31.58
N LEU A 17 4.50 21.89 32.01
CA LEU A 17 5.26 22.28 33.19
C LEU A 17 6.68 22.65 32.78
N THR A 18 6.90 23.94 32.58
CA THR A 18 8.22 24.54 32.41
C THR A 18 8.93 24.59 33.78
N LEU A 19 10.08 23.96 33.88
CA LEU A 19 11.02 24.23 34.98
C LEU A 19 12.46 24.23 34.46
N LEU A 20 13.01 25.44 34.41
CA LEU A 20 14.42 25.75 34.21
C LEU A 20 15.24 25.22 35.39
N LEU A 21 16.33 24.49 35.12
CA LEU A 21 17.54 24.48 35.94
C LEU A 21 18.75 23.97 35.13
N SER A 22 19.86 24.67 35.32
CA SER A 22 21.08 24.71 34.51
C SER A 22 22.15 23.68 34.91
N TRP A 23 22.87 23.20 33.88
CA TRP A 23 24.29 22.79 33.79
C TRP A 23 24.89 21.70 34.71
N GLY A 24 25.45 20.68 34.06
CA GLY A 24 26.67 19.98 34.48
C GLY A 24 26.48 18.56 35.05
N GLY A 25 26.46 17.55 34.18
CA GLY A 25 26.55 16.15 34.61
C GLY A 25 26.57 15.19 33.43
N ALA A 26 27.56 14.30 33.39
CA ALA A 26 27.81 13.33 32.33
C ALA A 26 26.55 12.53 31.94
N ALA A 27 26.35 12.34 30.63
CA ALA A 27 25.33 11.46 30.09
C ALA A 27 25.59 10.01 30.54
N VAL A 28 24.94 9.61 31.62
CA VAL A 28 24.71 8.20 31.91
C VAL A 28 23.57 7.78 30.99
N PHE A 29 23.91 7.13 29.88
CA PHE A 29 22.91 6.42 29.09
C PHE A 29 22.27 5.37 30.01
N ALA A 30 20.99 5.56 30.33
CA ALA A 30 20.18 4.55 30.97
C ALA A 30 19.96 3.42 29.97
N ALA A 31 20.88 2.44 29.96
CA ALA A 31 20.62 1.13 29.40
C ALA A 31 19.47 0.51 30.21
N GLY A 32 18.27 0.45 29.64
CA GLY A 32 17.15 -0.20 30.32
C GLY A 32 15.73 0.27 30.01
N ALA A 33 15.50 1.17 29.06
CA ALA A 33 14.15 1.24 28.49
C ALA A 33 13.90 -0.10 27.77
N LYS A 34 12.99 -0.93 28.30
CA LYS A 34 12.49 -2.08 27.53
C LYS A 34 11.91 -1.52 26.24
N THR A 35 12.58 -1.74 25.12
CA THR A 35 11.95 -1.67 23.81
C THR A 35 10.77 -2.63 23.87
N TRP A 36 9.57 -2.10 23.76
CA TRP A 36 8.39 -2.93 23.83
C TRP A 36 8.31 -3.74 22.54
N ASN A 37 8.55 -5.05 22.62
CA ASN A 37 8.47 -5.90 21.44
C ASN A 37 7.03 -6.39 21.25
N TYR A 38 6.25 -5.65 20.47
CA TYR A 38 4.84 -5.96 20.22
C TYR A 38 4.59 -6.65 18.87
N MET A 39 5.66 -6.96 18.14
CA MET A 39 5.63 -7.67 16.86
C MET A 39 5.89 -9.16 17.09
N PRO A 40 5.03 -10.06 16.59
CA PRO A 40 5.21 -11.50 16.76
C PRO A 40 6.34 -12.15 15.95
N SER A 41 7.31 -11.37 15.44
CA SER A 41 8.40 -11.89 14.59
C SER A 41 9.34 -12.84 15.34
N SER A 42 9.34 -12.79 16.67
CA SER A 42 10.07 -13.74 17.51
C SER A 42 9.43 -15.14 17.49
N GLU A 43 8.10 -15.22 17.52
CA GLU A 43 7.35 -16.48 17.59
C GLU A 43 7.32 -17.24 16.27
N THR A 44 7.51 -16.56 15.14
CA THR A 44 7.67 -17.20 13.83
C THR A 44 9.10 -17.71 13.58
N GLY A 45 10.05 -17.38 14.47
CA GLY A 45 11.46 -17.71 14.30
C GLY A 45 12.21 -16.81 13.30
N THR A 46 11.52 -15.88 12.62
CA THR A 46 12.14 -14.97 11.65
C THR A 46 13.21 -14.09 12.27
N GLN A 47 12.98 -13.58 13.48
CA GLN A 47 13.98 -12.80 14.20
C GLN A 47 15.26 -13.62 14.46
N ALA A 48 15.12 -14.86 14.93
CA ALA A 48 16.26 -15.73 15.21
C ALA A 48 17.00 -16.14 13.92
N PHE A 49 16.26 -16.42 12.84
CA PHE A 49 16.81 -16.74 11.52
C PHE A 49 17.65 -15.57 10.98
N ARG A 50 17.11 -14.35 11.00
CA ARG A 50 17.83 -13.14 10.56
C ARG A 50 19.02 -12.81 11.45
N ALA A 51 18.94 -13.05 12.76
CA ALA A 51 20.07 -12.87 13.67
C ALA A 51 21.21 -13.85 13.37
N ALA A 52 20.89 -15.10 13.00
CA ALA A 52 21.87 -16.10 12.57
C ALA A 52 22.43 -15.82 11.16
N HIS A 53 21.62 -15.21 10.30
CA HIS A 53 21.95 -14.93 8.91
C HIS A 53 21.57 -13.48 8.53
N PRO A 54 22.40 -12.47 8.85
CA PRO A 54 22.04 -11.06 8.68
C PRO A 54 21.72 -10.61 7.24
N GLY A 55 22.13 -11.38 6.23
CA GLY A 55 21.80 -11.13 4.83
C GLY A 55 20.49 -11.77 4.35
N TRP A 56 19.85 -12.61 5.18
CA TRP A 56 18.65 -13.38 4.83
C TRP A 56 17.40 -12.79 5.48
N ASP A 57 17.24 -11.48 5.28
CA ASP A 57 16.15 -10.66 5.83
C ASP A 57 15.03 -10.37 4.83
N GLY A 58 15.00 -11.11 3.71
CA GLY A 58 14.04 -10.94 2.61
C GLY A 58 14.52 -10.03 1.48
N ARG A 59 15.74 -9.49 1.54
CA ARG A 59 16.33 -8.74 0.42
C ARG A 59 16.32 -9.56 -0.88
N GLY A 60 16.00 -8.90 -1.99
CA GLY A 60 15.86 -9.55 -3.29
C GLY A 60 14.48 -10.16 -3.57
N VAL A 61 13.53 -10.02 -2.65
CA VAL A 61 12.15 -10.51 -2.77
C VAL A 61 11.18 -9.35 -2.64
N ALA A 62 10.10 -9.37 -3.43
CA ALA A 62 8.95 -8.49 -3.25
C ALA A 62 7.82 -9.22 -2.51
N VAL A 63 7.21 -8.56 -1.52
CA VAL A 63 6.00 -9.04 -0.86
C VAL A 63 4.81 -8.24 -1.36
N ALA A 64 3.87 -8.90 -2.04
CA ALA A 64 2.65 -8.27 -2.53
C ALA A 64 1.55 -8.33 -1.46
N ILE A 65 1.05 -7.18 -1.04
CA ILE A 65 -0.03 -7.05 -0.07
C ILE A 65 -1.34 -6.86 -0.83
N LEU A 66 -2.16 -7.89 -0.85
CA LEU A 66 -3.48 -7.88 -1.47
C LEU A 66 -4.53 -7.56 -0.40
N ASP A 67 -4.90 -6.29 -0.28
CA ASP A 67 -5.62 -5.77 0.88
C ASP A 67 -6.35 -4.44 0.60
N THR A 68 -6.59 -3.59 1.61
CA THR A 68 -7.26 -2.28 1.49
C THR A 68 -6.42 -1.18 0.86
N GLY A 69 -5.12 -1.43 0.68
CA GLY A 69 -4.10 -0.46 0.30
C GLY A 69 -2.92 -0.51 1.27
N VAL A 70 -1.84 0.21 0.98
CA VAL A 70 -0.71 0.40 1.88
C VAL A 70 -0.30 1.86 1.78
N ASP A 71 -0.21 2.55 2.92
CA ASP A 71 0.21 3.94 3.00
C ASP A 71 1.75 4.04 2.93
N ALA A 72 2.28 4.65 1.87
CA ALA A 72 3.72 4.84 1.69
C ALA A 72 4.35 5.74 2.76
N PHE A 73 3.58 6.59 3.45
CA PHE A 73 4.09 7.48 4.50
C PHE A 73 4.05 6.84 5.89
N ALA A 74 3.44 5.66 6.04
CA ALA A 74 3.32 5.00 7.32
C ALA A 74 4.71 4.63 7.90
N PRO A 75 5.03 5.05 9.15
CA PRO A 75 6.31 4.74 9.76
C PRO A 75 6.57 3.22 9.84
N GLY A 76 7.72 2.79 9.33
CA GLY A 76 8.04 1.38 9.14
C GLY A 76 7.93 0.90 7.70
N LEU A 77 7.26 1.67 6.83
CA LEU A 77 7.06 1.36 5.42
C LEU A 77 7.80 2.32 4.47
N LEU A 78 8.73 3.12 5.00
CA LEU A 78 9.50 4.08 4.22
C LEU A 78 10.66 3.40 3.47
N GLU A 79 11.48 2.65 4.22
CA GLU A 79 12.72 2.07 3.71
C GLU A 79 12.86 0.60 4.08
N THR A 80 13.62 -0.15 3.29
CA THR A 80 14.09 -1.49 3.64
C THR A 80 15.24 -1.41 4.64
N SER A 81 15.60 -2.53 5.27
CA SER A 81 16.80 -2.67 6.11
C SER A 81 18.12 -2.32 5.38
N THR A 82 18.07 -2.12 4.05
CA THR A 82 19.22 -1.73 3.22
C THR A 82 19.16 -0.27 2.77
N GLY A 83 18.18 0.52 3.24
CA GLY A 83 18.02 1.94 2.90
C GLY A 83 17.43 2.20 1.52
N GLN A 84 16.80 1.19 0.90
CA GLN A 84 16.05 1.37 -0.35
C GLN A 84 14.59 1.70 -0.05
N VAL A 85 13.91 2.36 -0.98
CA VAL A 85 12.45 2.58 -0.88
C VAL A 85 11.74 1.23 -0.69
N LYS A 86 10.85 1.17 0.31
CA LYS A 86 10.17 -0.06 0.72
C LYS A 86 9.03 -0.42 -0.24
N LEU A 87 8.11 0.50 -0.50
CA LEU A 87 6.97 0.31 -1.40
C LEU A 87 7.39 0.68 -2.82
N ILE A 88 7.46 -0.31 -3.72
CA ILE A 88 8.07 -0.12 -5.05
C ILE A 88 7.07 -0.15 -6.20
N ASP A 89 5.84 -0.57 -5.95
CA ASP A 89 4.74 -0.49 -6.91
C ASP A 89 3.41 -0.54 -6.16
N VAL A 90 2.40 0.08 -6.75
CA VAL A 90 1.05 0.15 -6.19
C VAL A 90 0.03 0.07 -7.31
N ARG A 91 -1.10 -0.61 -7.07
CA ARG A 91 -2.24 -0.64 -8.00
C ARG A 91 -3.55 -0.79 -7.25
N ASP A 92 -4.58 -0.12 -7.74
CA ASP A 92 -5.96 -0.34 -7.32
C ASP A 92 -6.74 -1.20 -8.32
N PHE A 93 -7.13 -2.40 -7.89
CA PHE A 93 -8.00 -3.31 -8.65
C PHE A 93 -9.46 -3.24 -8.23
N SER A 94 -9.78 -2.51 -7.17
CA SER A 94 -11.15 -2.27 -6.70
C SER A 94 -11.86 -1.20 -7.53
N THR A 95 -11.12 -0.35 -8.24
CA THR A 95 -11.59 0.82 -9.03
C THR A 95 -12.16 1.94 -8.15
N GLU A 96 -11.77 1.95 -6.88
CA GLU A 96 -12.12 3.02 -5.92
C GLU A 96 -11.35 4.30 -6.24
N GLY A 97 -10.07 4.16 -6.54
CA GLY A 97 -9.16 5.21 -6.94
C GLY A 97 -9.15 5.52 -8.43
N ASP A 98 -10.04 4.95 -9.24
CA ASP A 98 -10.16 5.29 -10.67
C ASP A 98 -10.97 6.59 -10.83
N TRP A 99 -10.35 7.62 -11.38
CA TRP A 99 -10.97 8.93 -11.57
C TRP A 99 -11.30 9.22 -13.03
N ASP A 100 -12.55 9.63 -13.23
CA ASP A 100 -13.00 10.16 -14.52
C ASP A 100 -12.31 11.49 -14.79
N THR A 101 -11.92 11.68 -16.06
CA THR A 101 -11.33 12.92 -16.54
C THR A 101 -12.10 13.44 -17.73
N ALA A 102 -12.18 14.76 -17.85
CA ALA A 102 -12.78 15.45 -18.99
C ALA A 102 -11.69 16.21 -19.73
N GLU A 103 -11.88 16.43 -21.04
CA GLU A 103 -11.00 17.30 -21.81
C GLU A 103 -11.08 18.72 -21.25
N ALA A 104 -9.93 19.35 -21.04
CA ALA A 104 -9.84 20.68 -20.49
C ALA A 104 -9.78 21.73 -21.60
N GLU A 105 -10.62 22.76 -21.51
CA GLU A 105 -10.53 23.93 -22.39
C GLU A 105 -9.52 24.92 -21.83
N LEU A 106 -8.61 25.40 -22.69
CA LEU A 106 -7.69 26.48 -22.34
C LEU A 106 -8.36 27.84 -22.59
N ASP A 107 -8.56 28.60 -21.52
CA ASP A 107 -9.04 29.98 -21.58
C ASP A 107 -7.88 30.97 -21.47
N GLU A 108 -7.42 31.46 -22.63
CA GLU A 108 -6.37 32.48 -22.72
C GLU A 108 -6.85 33.87 -22.25
N SER A 109 -8.15 34.07 -22.01
CA SER A 109 -8.67 35.30 -21.39
C SER A 109 -8.40 35.39 -19.88
N GLY A 110 -7.79 34.35 -19.30
CA GLY A 110 -7.03 34.46 -18.05
C GLY A 110 -5.88 35.46 -18.16
N THR A 111 -4.93 35.43 -17.23
CA THR A 111 -3.74 36.28 -17.39
C THR A 111 -2.82 35.68 -18.45
N GLU A 112 -2.17 36.50 -19.30
CA GLU A 112 -1.18 36.02 -20.29
C GLU A 112 -0.06 35.17 -19.65
N ALA A 113 0.21 35.36 -18.35
CA ALA A 113 1.22 34.63 -17.59
C ALA A 113 0.70 33.32 -16.94
N ALA A 114 -0.63 33.17 -16.79
CA ALA A 114 -1.27 32.01 -16.16
C ALA A 114 -2.66 31.82 -16.80
N PRO A 115 -2.73 31.09 -17.94
CA PRO A 115 -4.01 30.76 -18.55
C PRO A 115 -4.79 29.78 -17.66
N VAL A 116 -6.10 29.73 -17.85
CA VAL A 116 -7.00 28.93 -17.02
C VAL A 116 -7.48 27.72 -17.79
N PHE A 117 -7.29 26.53 -17.22
CA PHE A 117 -7.92 25.30 -17.71
C PHE A 117 -9.29 25.15 -17.07
N LYS A 118 -10.31 24.80 -17.86
CA LYS A 118 -11.67 24.64 -17.37
C LYS A 118 -12.42 23.44 -17.96
N THR A 119 -13.39 22.91 -17.21
CA THR A 119 -14.39 21.96 -17.74
C THR A 119 -15.70 22.64 -18.11
N GLU A 120 -16.54 21.95 -18.88
CA GLU A 120 -17.94 22.34 -19.09
C GLU A 120 -18.72 22.47 -17.76
N GLU A 121 -18.40 21.65 -16.75
CA GLU A 121 -19.03 21.72 -15.42
C GLU A 121 -18.48 22.83 -14.51
N GLY A 122 -17.52 23.63 -14.99
CA GLY A 122 -17.03 24.84 -14.32
C GLY A 122 -15.91 24.62 -13.30
N LEU A 123 -15.21 23.48 -13.34
CA LEU A 123 -13.94 23.32 -12.60
C LEU A 123 -12.87 24.22 -13.26
N LEU A 124 -12.09 24.97 -12.48
CA LEU A 124 -11.11 25.94 -12.97
C LEU A 124 -9.75 25.69 -12.30
N LEU A 125 -8.68 25.56 -13.09
CA LEU A 125 -7.30 25.44 -12.59
C LEU A 125 -6.39 26.45 -13.32
N ARG A 126 -5.67 27.28 -12.57
CA ARG A 126 -4.70 28.25 -13.09
C ARG A 126 -3.27 27.82 -12.78
N GLY A 127 -2.27 28.60 -13.21
CA GLY A 127 -0.87 28.39 -12.79
C GLY A 127 -0.10 27.29 -13.52
N ALA A 128 -0.74 26.52 -14.39
CA ALA A 128 -0.11 25.41 -15.12
C ALA A 128 1.10 25.83 -16.00
N ALA A 129 1.19 27.11 -16.38
CA ALA A 129 2.35 27.65 -17.11
C ALA A 129 3.63 27.72 -16.25
N GLY A 130 3.51 27.71 -14.92
CA GLY A 130 4.62 27.71 -13.96
C GLY A 130 5.20 26.33 -13.66
N LEU A 131 4.56 25.25 -14.13
CA LEU A 131 5.00 23.88 -13.89
C LEU A 131 6.38 23.61 -14.51
N ALA A 132 7.12 22.67 -13.91
CA ALA A 132 8.44 22.26 -14.40
C ALA A 132 8.43 21.83 -15.89
N VAL A 133 7.33 21.22 -16.34
CA VAL A 133 7.06 20.93 -17.75
C VAL A 133 5.61 21.31 -18.04
N PRO A 134 5.32 22.52 -18.51
CA PRO A 134 3.94 22.99 -18.69
C PRO A 134 3.24 22.25 -19.84
N PRO A 135 1.90 22.11 -19.79
CA PRO A 135 1.13 21.61 -20.92
C PRO A 135 1.30 22.54 -22.14
N VAL A 136 1.36 21.98 -23.35
CA VAL A 136 1.57 22.75 -24.58
C VAL A 136 0.23 23.34 -25.04
N ALA A 137 0.19 24.65 -25.31
CA ALA A 137 -1.03 25.40 -25.66
C ALA A 137 -1.64 25.01 -27.02
N ASP A 138 -0.82 24.71 -28.02
CA ASP A 138 -1.27 24.18 -29.32
C ASP A 138 -1.25 22.65 -29.28
N GLY A 139 -2.29 22.06 -28.67
CA GLY A 139 -2.40 20.62 -28.47
C GLY A 139 -2.20 19.82 -29.78
N ASP A 140 -1.32 18.83 -29.74
CA ASP A 140 -1.47 17.68 -30.64
C ASP A 140 -2.87 17.14 -30.34
N ALA A 141 -3.81 17.19 -31.30
CA ALA A 141 -5.18 16.70 -31.09
C ALA A 141 -5.22 15.23 -30.62
N LYS A 142 -4.09 14.51 -30.74
CA LYS A 142 -3.87 13.18 -30.20
C LYS A 142 -3.65 13.13 -28.68
N TYR A 143 -3.19 14.22 -28.07
CA TYR A 143 -2.81 14.32 -26.66
C TYR A 143 -3.36 15.61 -26.03
N PRO A 144 -4.69 15.72 -25.88
CA PRO A 144 -5.28 16.86 -25.20
C PRO A 144 -4.93 16.84 -23.70
N VAL A 145 -5.13 17.99 -23.05
CA VAL A 145 -5.05 18.11 -21.59
C VAL A 145 -6.38 17.67 -21.01
N TYR A 146 -6.32 16.85 -19.96
CA TYR A 146 -7.50 16.45 -19.22
C TYR A 146 -7.45 16.99 -17.80
N ILE A 147 -8.63 17.13 -17.22
CA ILE A 147 -8.84 17.64 -15.87
C ILE A 147 -9.81 16.71 -15.13
N GLY A 148 -9.56 16.52 -13.84
CA GLY A 148 -10.43 15.77 -12.95
C GLY A 148 -10.46 16.42 -11.57
N VAL A 149 -11.24 15.82 -10.67
CA VAL A 149 -11.41 16.33 -9.30
C VAL A 149 -11.45 15.20 -8.32
N ILE A 150 -10.68 15.30 -7.23
CA ILE A 150 -10.81 14.48 -6.03
C ILE A 150 -11.82 15.16 -5.11
N ALA A 151 -12.93 14.50 -4.76
CA ALA A 151 -13.95 15.09 -3.91
C ALA A 151 -14.18 14.25 -2.63
N GLU A 152 -14.20 14.92 -1.48
CA GLU A 152 -14.40 14.29 -0.17
C GLU A 152 -15.73 13.52 -0.08
N LYS A 153 -16.72 13.98 -0.84
CA LYS A 153 -18.03 13.31 -0.95
C LYS A 153 -17.93 11.84 -1.37
N GLN A 154 -16.89 11.42 -2.07
CA GLN A 154 -16.67 10.01 -2.42
C GLN A 154 -16.31 9.13 -1.23
N PHE A 155 -15.85 9.74 -0.13
CA PHE A 155 -15.41 9.07 1.09
C PHE A 155 -16.46 9.09 2.20
N VAL A 156 -17.69 9.55 1.92
CA VAL A 156 -18.78 9.69 2.91
C VAL A 156 -19.10 8.42 3.72
N ASN A 157 -18.78 7.25 3.17
CA ASN A 157 -19.00 5.97 3.84
C ASN A 157 -17.89 5.58 4.84
N ASN A 158 -16.84 6.38 4.95
CA ASN A 158 -15.70 6.17 5.83
C ASN A 158 -15.41 7.41 6.68
N SER A 159 -16.00 7.46 7.88
CA SER A 159 -15.91 8.61 8.78
C SER A 159 -14.50 8.91 9.33
N ASP A 160 -13.53 8.06 9.04
CA ASP A 160 -12.13 8.29 9.44
C ASP A 160 -11.33 9.05 8.37
N VAL A 161 -11.86 9.17 7.14
CA VAL A 161 -11.18 9.82 6.00
C VAL A 161 -12.13 10.64 5.12
N ASN A 162 -13.37 10.92 5.56
CA ASN A 162 -14.34 11.67 4.77
C ASN A 162 -14.10 13.20 4.80
N ASP A 163 -13.08 13.62 5.52
CA ASP A 163 -12.45 14.94 5.61
C ASP A 163 -10.99 14.66 5.26
N LEU A 164 -10.60 14.82 3.99
CA LEU A 164 -9.33 14.31 3.43
C LEU A 164 -8.14 15.18 3.83
N ASN A 165 -8.37 16.45 4.13
CA ASN A 165 -7.36 17.42 4.57
C ASN A 165 -7.43 17.70 6.10
N ASP A 166 -8.31 17.04 6.84
CA ASP A 166 -8.49 17.17 8.30
C ASP A 166 -8.80 18.62 8.73
N ASP A 167 -9.60 19.33 7.94
CA ASP A 167 -9.90 20.75 8.16
C ASP A 167 -11.28 21.03 8.80
N GLY A 168 -12.10 19.99 8.93
CA GLY A 168 -13.44 20.03 9.53
C GLY A 168 -14.58 20.27 8.54
N ASP A 169 -14.30 20.50 7.25
CA ASP A 169 -15.27 20.38 6.15
C ASP A 169 -15.21 18.97 5.53
N THR A 170 -16.28 18.57 4.86
CA THR A 170 -16.37 17.29 4.13
C THR A 170 -16.89 17.52 2.70
N SER A 171 -16.68 18.74 2.18
CA SER A 171 -17.22 19.22 0.91
C SER A 171 -16.16 19.64 -0.11
N ASP A 172 -14.88 19.50 0.27
CA ASP A 172 -13.75 19.97 -0.52
C ASP A 172 -13.58 19.20 -1.83
N LYS A 173 -12.90 19.90 -2.73
CA LYS A 173 -12.60 19.45 -4.09
C LYS A 173 -11.18 19.86 -4.44
N PHE A 174 -10.35 18.87 -4.75
CA PHE A 174 -8.98 19.06 -5.18
C PHE A 174 -8.90 18.77 -6.67
N GLY A 175 -8.70 19.81 -7.48
CA GLY A 175 -8.59 19.64 -8.92
C GLY A 175 -7.26 19.01 -9.33
N PHE A 176 -7.23 18.31 -10.46
CA PHE A 176 -5.95 17.84 -11.01
C PHE A 176 -5.96 17.91 -12.53
N LEU A 177 -4.78 18.13 -13.12
CA LEU A 177 -4.55 18.01 -14.56
C LEU A 177 -3.75 16.76 -14.87
N VAL A 178 -4.07 16.11 -16.00
CA VAL A 178 -3.28 15.03 -16.59
C VAL A 178 -3.05 15.30 -18.07
N TYR A 179 -1.80 15.22 -18.50
CA TYR A 179 -1.42 15.49 -19.89
C TYR A 179 -0.17 14.71 -20.30
N ALA A 180 0.00 14.51 -21.60
CA ALA A 180 1.15 13.81 -22.14
C ALA A 180 2.30 14.80 -22.44
N ALA A 181 3.41 14.68 -21.73
CA ALA A 181 4.61 15.50 -21.91
C ALA A 181 5.70 14.74 -22.69
N ASP A 182 6.64 15.47 -23.29
CA ASP A 182 7.83 14.86 -23.89
C ASP A 182 8.72 14.27 -22.81
N ARG A 183 9.02 12.96 -22.91
CA ARG A 183 9.88 12.24 -21.97
C ARG A 183 11.21 12.95 -21.76
N ALA A 184 11.83 13.46 -22.82
CA ALA A 184 13.10 14.15 -22.72
C ALA A 184 13.00 15.42 -21.86
N ALA A 185 11.91 16.19 -21.95
CA ALA A 185 11.70 17.37 -21.13
C ALA A 185 11.41 16.98 -19.67
N VAL A 186 10.61 15.93 -19.44
CA VAL A 186 10.35 15.41 -18.09
C VAL A 186 11.63 14.87 -17.43
N GLU A 187 12.45 14.11 -18.16
CA GLU A 187 13.71 13.57 -17.64
C GLU A 187 14.79 14.67 -17.45
N ASP A 188 14.77 15.76 -18.23
CA ASP A 188 15.64 16.93 -18.02
C ASP A 188 15.25 17.71 -16.76
N ALA A 189 13.94 17.90 -16.53
CA ALA A 189 13.42 18.65 -15.39
C ALA A 189 13.45 17.85 -14.07
N LEU A 190 13.08 16.56 -14.11
CA LEU A 190 12.81 15.73 -12.93
C LEU A 190 13.73 14.50 -12.80
N GLY A 191 14.67 14.31 -13.73
CA GLY A 191 15.50 13.11 -13.80
C GLY A 191 14.75 11.87 -14.31
N VAL A 192 15.48 10.75 -14.43
CA VAL A 192 14.95 9.48 -14.95
C VAL A 192 13.91 8.86 -14.01
N GLY A 193 14.03 9.12 -12.71
CA GLY A 193 13.17 8.57 -11.67
C GLY A 193 13.86 7.47 -10.86
N ARG A 194 13.78 7.58 -9.53
CA ARG A 194 14.41 6.67 -8.55
C ARG A 194 13.98 5.22 -8.74
N GLY A 195 12.72 4.98 -9.09
CA GLY A 195 12.20 3.63 -9.30
C GLY A 195 12.74 2.98 -10.56
N TYR A 196 12.85 3.72 -11.66
CA TYR A 196 13.54 3.23 -12.86
C TYR A 196 15.04 2.98 -12.62
N GLU A 197 15.72 3.83 -11.88
CA GLU A 197 17.13 3.62 -11.53
C GLU A 197 17.32 2.36 -10.69
N MET A 198 16.47 2.16 -9.67
CA MET A 198 16.45 0.97 -8.84
C MET A 198 16.21 -0.29 -9.68
N LEU A 199 15.13 -0.34 -10.48
CA LEU A 199 14.75 -1.50 -11.28
C LEU A 199 15.83 -1.85 -12.32
N ARG A 200 16.44 -0.86 -12.98
CA ARG A 200 17.55 -1.08 -13.94
C ARG A 200 18.79 -1.68 -13.30
N GLY A 201 18.98 -1.42 -12.01
CA GLY A 201 20.08 -1.92 -11.20
C GLY A 201 19.89 -3.36 -10.68
N LEU A 202 18.66 -3.90 -10.70
CA LEU A 202 18.36 -5.20 -10.11
C LEU A 202 18.99 -6.37 -10.86
N ASN A 203 18.61 -6.55 -12.13
CA ASN A 203 19.06 -7.65 -12.98
C ASN A 203 18.83 -7.32 -14.47
N ASP A 204 19.28 -8.21 -15.37
CA ASP A 204 19.16 -8.00 -16.82
C ASP A 204 17.71 -7.98 -17.33
N THR A 205 16.81 -8.73 -16.69
CA THR A 205 15.39 -8.78 -17.05
C THR A 205 14.73 -7.44 -16.75
N ALA A 206 14.86 -6.96 -15.50
CA ALA A 206 14.34 -5.66 -15.08
C ALA A 206 14.94 -4.50 -15.90
N ARG A 207 16.24 -4.54 -16.20
CA ARG A 207 16.90 -3.53 -17.06
C ARG A 207 16.27 -3.45 -18.44
N LYS A 208 16.06 -4.59 -19.11
CA LYS A 208 15.43 -4.65 -20.44
C LYS A 208 13.99 -4.15 -20.41
N THR A 209 13.24 -4.49 -19.35
CA THR A 209 11.87 -4.02 -19.16
C THR A 209 11.82 -2.50 -19.06
N VAL A 210 12.66 -1.88 -18.21
CA VAL A 210 12.72 -0.42 -18.11
C VAL A 210 13.19 0.22 -19.42
N GLU A 211 14.19 -0.35 -20.10
CA GLU A 211 14.64 0.15 -21.41
C GLU A 211 13.53 0.12 -22.47
N LYS A 212 12.68 -0.91 -22.46
CA LYS A 212 11.51 -1.02 -23.33
C LYS A 212 10.45 0.04 -22.99
N GLU A 213 10.13 0.24 -21.71
CA GLU A 213 9.17 1.27 -21.27
C GLU A 213 9.66 2.69 -21.64
N ARG A 214 10.98 2.91 -21.61
CA ARG A 214 11.63 4.17 -21.99
C ARG A 214 11.68 4.45 -23.49
N LEU A 215 11.22 3.53 -24.36
CA LEU A 215 11.11 3.78 -25.80
C LEU A 215 9.99 4.78 -26.15
N SER A 216 8.98 4.95 -25.27
CA SER A 216 7.93 5.93 -25.51
C SER A 216 8.47 7.36 -25.41
N LYS A 217 8.23 8.17 -26.45
CA LYS A 217 8.62 9.59 -26.47
C LYS A 217 7.72 10.47 -25.61
N LYS A 218 6.48 10.04 -25.37
CA LYS A 218 5.50 10.73 -24.54
C LYS A 218 5.27 9.96 -23.25
N VAL A 219 5.10 10.69 -22.16
CA VAL A 219 4.76 10.16 -20.83
C VAL A 219 3.62 10.97 -20.26
N TRP A 220 2.70 10.30 -19.57
CA TRP A 220 1.66 10.98 -18.82
C TRP A 220 2.25 11.54 -17.52
N VAL A 221 1.90 12.78 -17.23
CA VAL A 221 2.21 13.47 -15.97
C VAL A 221 0.92 14.01 -15.37
N VAL A 222 0.88 14.08 -14.05
CA VAL A 222 -0.27 14.57 -13.29
C VAL A 222 0.18 15.69 -12.37
N VAL A 223 -0.65 16.69 -12.17
CA VAL A 223 -0.46 17.69 -11.11
C VAL A 223 -1.78 17.85 -10.38
N VAL A 224 -1.72 17.88 -9.05
CA VAL A 224 -2.88 17.97 -8.16
C VAL A 224 -2.81 19.28 -7.41
N ASP A 225 -3.93 19.99 -7.32
CA ASP A 225 -4.17 21.14 -6.45
C ASP A 225 -4.31 20.62 -5.02
N THR A 226 -3.19 20.41 -4.34
CA THR A 226 -3.12 19.69 -3.05
C THR A 226 -3.62 20.50 -1.86
N ASP A 227 -3.67 21.82 -2.01
CA ASP A 227 -4.19 22.77 -1.01
C ASP A 227 -5.60 23.31 -1.33
N GLY A 228 -6.16 22.94 -2.49
CA GLY A 228 -7.51 23.30 -2.91
C GLY A 228 -7.70 24.77 -3.31
N ASN A 229 -6.62 25.52 -3.59
CA ASN A 229 -6.69 26.94 -3.89
C ASN A 229 -6.96 27.24 -5.41
N GLY A 230 -6.96 26.18 -6.23
CA GLY A 230 -7.20 26.20 -7.67
C GLY A 230 -6.03 26.74 -8.50
N ASP A 231 -4.82 26.81 -7.93
CA ASP A 231 -3.57 27.25 -8.54
C ASP A 231 -2.56 26.11 -8.52
N LEU A 232 -1.99 25.81 -9.68
CA LEU A 232 -1.04 24.72 -9.83
C LEU A 232 0.41 25.22 -9.88
N ALA A 233 0.65 26.52 -9.71
CA ALA A 233 1.97 27.11 -9.93
C ALA A 233 3.04 26.65 -8.91
N ASP A 234 2.63 26.32 -7.71
CA ASP A 234 3.46 25.80 -6.61
C ASP A 234 3.37 24.28 -6.46
N GLU A 235 2.57 23.62 -7.29
CA GLU A 235 2.30 22.21 -7.21
C GLU A 235 3.36 21.33 -7.88
N LYS A 236 3.55 20.14 -7.32
CA LYS A 236 4.53 19.19 -7.82
C LYS A 236 3.99 18.44 -9.05
N LEU A 237 4.80 18.37 -10.10
CA LEU A 237 4.54 17.48 -11.23
C LEU A 237 4.84 16.02 -10.85
N LEU A 238 3.83 15.16 -10.95
CA LEU A 238 3.84 13.76 -10.54
C LEU A 238 3.92 12.84 -11.77
N ARG A 239 4.65 11.73 -11.61
CA ARG A 239 4.77 10.64 -12.59
C ARG A 239 4.07 9.39 -12.04
N ASP A 240 3.84 8.40 -12.91
CA ASP A 240 3.42 7.06 -12.45
C ASP A 240 4.34 6.57 -11.33
N TYR A 241 3.76 6.04 -10.25
CA TYR A 241 4.43 5.80 -8.98
C TYR A 241 5.68 4.94 -9.16
N ARG A 242 5.65 3.94 -10.04
CA ARG A 242 6.82 3.07 -10.27
C ARG A 242 8.03 3.81 -10.85
N VAL A 243 7.84 4.95 -11.49
CA VAL A 243 8.92 5.73 -12.14
C VAL A 243 9.82 6.37 -11.08
N ASP A 244 9.25 7.08 -10.11
CA ASP A 244 10.02 7.86 -9.12
C ASP A 244 9.55 7.71 -7.67
N TYR A 245 8.50 6.93 -7.44
CA TYR A 245 7.79 6.85 -6.16
C TYR A 245 7.16 8.20 -5.78
N ASP A 246 6.57 8.86 -6.78
CA ASP A 246 5.86 10.13 -6.61
C ASP A 246 4.54 9.89 -5.85
N ALA A 247 4.42 10.51 -4.68
CA ALA A 247 3.23 10.51 -3.84
C ALA A 247 3.01 11.92 -3.28
N PHE A 248 1.78 12.21 -2.87
CA PHE A 248 1.40 13.49 -2.26
C PHE A 248 0.45 13.27 -1.07
N SER A 249 0.14 14.36 -0.39
CA SER A 249 -0.87 14.43 0.66
C SER A 249 -1.76 15.64 0.39
N LEU A 250 -3.02 15.55 0.77
CA LEU A 250 -3.95 16.68 0.74
C LEU A 250 -3.83 17.46 2.05
N ALA A 251 -3.89 18.79 1.96
CA ALA A 251 -3.80 19.70 3.10
C ALA A 251 -4.74 20.89 2.93
N SER A 252 -4.92 21.67 4.00
CA SER A 252 -5.67 22.93 3.96
C SER A 252 -4.77 24.08 4.37
N ASP A 253 -4.58 25.04 3.47
CA ASP A 253 -3.76 26.24 3.69
C ASP A 253 -4.31 27.16 4.79
N ASN A 254 -5.61 27.02 5.10
CA ASN A 254 -6.33 27.89 6.01
C ASN A 254 -6.55 27.29 7.39
N ASN A 255 -6.07 26.06 7.66
CA ASN A 255 -6.25 25.40 8.94
C ASN A 255 -4.92 24.91 9.54
N PRO A 256 -4.42 25.54 10.62
CA PRO A 256 -3.16 25.13 11.27
C PRO A 256 -3.24 23.76 11.95
N ASP A 257 -4.43 23.21 12.16
CA ASP A 257 -4.65 21.88 12.72
C ASP A 257 -4.81 20.80 11.62
N SER A 258 -4.79 21.18 10.33
CA SER A 258 -4.80 20.25 9.18
C SER A 258 -3.61 19.31 9.23
N ARG A 259 -3.85 18.02 8.92
CA ARG A 259 -2.82 16.98 8.91
C ARG A 259 -2.97 16.11 7.67
N SER A 260 -1.83 15.69 7.11
CA SER A 260 -1.80 14.63 6.11
C SER A 260 -2.33 13.32 6.71
N LEU A 261 -3.46 12.84 6.21
CA LEU A 261 -4.10 11.62 6.68
C LEU A 261 -3.45 10.33 6.15
N MET A 262 -3.02 10.35 4.89
CA MET A 262 -2.43 9.21 4.19
C MET A 262 -1.68 9.68 2.94
N ALA A 263 -0.76 8.85 2.44
CA ALA A 263 -0.18 9.03 1.12
C ALA A 263 -1.21 8.79 0.01
N TRP A 264 -1.01 9.51 -1.10
CA TRP A 264 -1.70 9.33 -2.36
C TRP A 264 -0.66 9.06 -3.44
N GLU A 265 -0.66 7.86 -4.00
CA GLU A 265 0.23 7.47 -5.07
C GLU A 265 -0.47 7.57 -6.43
N VAL A 266 0.26 7.99 -7.47
CA VAL A 266 -0.34 8.26 -8.80
C VAL A 266 0.00 7.17 -9.79
N ASN A 267 -1.00 6.72 -10.54
CA ASN A 267 -0.87 5.80 -11.65
C ASN A 267 -1.67 6.34 -12.85
N VAL A 268 -1.14 6.20 -14.06
CA VAL A 268 -1.88 6.63 -15.27
C VAL A 268 -1.97 5.49 -16.27
N ARG A 269 -3.20 5.13 -16.62
CA ARG A 269 -3.49 4.09 -17.63
C ARG A 269 -3.93 4.77 -18.92
N ALA A 270 -3.14 4.58 -19.97
CA ALA A 270 -3.51 5.02 -21.30
C ALA A 270 -4.66 4.15 -21.83
N ASN A 271 -5.71 4.79 -22.30
CA ASN A 271 -6.86 4.12 -22.89
C ASN A 271 -6.86 4.32 -24.41
N GLU A 272 -7.24 3.30 -25.15
CA GLU A 272 -7.41 3.36 -26.60
C GLU A 272 -8.75 2.74 -26.99
N ASP A 273 -9.35 3.24 -28.06
CA ASP A 273 -10.51 2.58 -28.66
C ASP A 273 -10.10 1.32 -29.45
N HIS A 274 -11.08 0.59 -29.96
CA HIS A 274 -10.84 -0.62 -30.76
C HIS A 274 -10.06 -0.39 -32.07
N LEU A 275 -9.84 0.86 -32.47
CA LEU A 275 -9.08 1.27 -33.66
C LEU A 275 -7.68 1.82 -33.29
N GLY A 276 -7.34 1.85 -31.99
CA GLY A 276 -6.08 2.39 -31.49
C GLY A 276 -6.07 3.92 -31.40
N LEU A 277 -7.23 4.57 -31.42
CA LEU A 277 -7.34 6.01 -31.13
C LEU A 277 -7.23 6.22 -29.63
N GLN A 278 -6.38 7.16 -29.23
CA GLN A 278 -6.20 7.55 -27.84
C GLN A 278 -7.52 8.08 -27.27
N LEU A 279 -7.93 7.52 -26.13
CA LEU A 279 -9.04 8.00 -25.31
C LEU A 279 -8.48 8.70 -24.06
N ALA A 280 -9.38 9.37 -23.32
CA ALA A 280 -9.05 9.96 -22.02
C ALA A 280 -8.36 8.94 -21.12
N PRO A 281 -7.18 9.27 -20.55
CA PRO A 281 -6.49 8.35 -19.67
C PRO A 281 -7.30 8.16 -18.38
N THR A 282 -7.17 6.98 -17.78
CA THR A 282 -7.64 6.78 -16.41
C THR A 282 -6.50 7.18 -15.46
N VAL A 283 -6.77 8.16 -14.60
CA VAL A 283 -5.89 8.47 -13.48
C VAL A 283 -6.35 7.64 -12.30
N GLU A 284 -5.45 6.79 -11.81
CA GLU A 284 -5.65 5.93 -10.66
C GLU A 284 -4.86 6.54 -9.50
N PHE A 285 -5.56 7.03 -8.49
CA PHE A 285 -4.94 7.39 -7.22
C PHE A 285 -5.05 6.23 -6.25
N HIS A 286 -3.90 5.69 -5.84
CA HIS A 286 -3.84 4.64 -4.83
C HIS A 286 -3.68 5.25 -3.44
N PHE A 287 -4.28 4.62 -2.44
CA PHE A 287 -4.27 5.04 -1.03
C PHE A 287 -4.76 3.87 -0.14
N ASP A 288 -4.53 3.96 1.17
CA ASP A 288 -5.07 3.01 2.16
C ASP A 288 -6.05 3.69 3.10
N ASP A 289 -7.33 3.71 2.73
CA ASP A 289 -8.40 4.22 3.59
C ASP A 289 -9.03 3.11 4.47
N GLY A 290 -8.49 1.88 4.44
CA GLY A 290 -8.93 0.78 5.27
C GLY A 290 -8.03 0.47 6.48
N SER A 291 -6.79 0.95 6.50
CA SER A 291 -5.71 0.71 7.49
C SER A 291 -5.23 -0.75 7.64
N HIS A 292 -6.03 -1.71 7.18
CA HIS A 292 -5.77 -3.13 7.35
C HIS A 292 -4.57 -3.58 6.51
N GLY A 293 -4.45 -3.08 5.28
CA GLY A 293 -3.33 -3.42 4.41
C GLY A 293 -1.99 -2.84 4.87
N SER A 294 -1.95 -1.60 5.35
CA SER A 294 -0.74 -1.04 6.00
C SER A 294 -0.33 -1.86 7.24
N HIS A 295 -1.30 -2.33 8.02
CA HIS A 295 -1.03 -3.19 9.17
C HIS A 295 -0.40 -4.52 8.77
N CYS A 296 -0.98 -5.19 7.77
CA CYS A 296 -0.45 -6.41 7.16
C CYS A 296 0.96 -6.20 6.58
N ALA A 297 1.19 -5.09 5.87
CA ALA A 297 2.47 -4.72 5.30
C ALA A 297 3.56 -4.58 6.38
N GLY A 298 3.25 -3.89 7.49
CA GLY A 298 4.17 -3.73 8.61
C GLY A 298 4.52 -5.06 9.27
N ILE A 299 3.55 -5.98 9.40
CA ILE A 299 3.80 -7.33 9.91
C ILE A 299 4.73 -8.12 8.99
N ALA A 300 4.46 -8.10 7.68
CA ALA A 300 5.22 -8.89 6.73
C ALA A 300 6.64 -8.38 6.55
N ALA A 301 6.83 -7.06 6.37
CA ALA A 301 8.10 -6.49 5.91
C ALA A 301 8.45 -5.11 6.49
N GLY A 302 7.79 -4.65 7.54
CA GLY A 302 8.08 -3.35 8.15
C GLY A 302 9.52 -3.27 8.69
N HIS A 303 10.17 -2.11 8.51
CA HIS A 303 11.50 -1.83 9.03
C HIS A 303 11.49 -0.59 9.91
N GLY A 304 11.74 -0.74 11.21
CA GLY A 304 11.58 0.35 12.17
C GLY A 304 10.11 0.74 12.33
N VAL A 305 9.22 -0.25 12.51
CA VAL A 305 7.77 -0.06 12.66
C VAL A 305 7.50 1.01 13.74
N SER A 306 6.73 2.03 13.37
CA SER A 306 6.43 3.18 14.23
C SER A 306 7.62 4.02 14.66
N GLY A 307 8.64 4.06 13.79
CA GLY A 307 9.85 4.85 14.01
C GLY A 307 10.73 4.30 15.13
N GLN A 308 10.50 3.06 15.56
CA GLN A 308 11.26 2.43 16.63
C GLN A 308 12.37 1.55 16.07
N GLU A 309 13.63 1.92 16.34
CA GLU A 309 14.79 1.12 15.96
C GLU A 309 14.68 -0.31 16.49
N GLY A 310 14.88 -1.29 15.60
CA GLY A 310 14.81 -2.71 15.93
C GLY A 310 13.39 -3.30 16.03
N MET A 311 12.34 -2.51 15.80
CA MET A 311 10.97 -3.03 15.66
C MET A 311 10.75 -3.47 14.21
N GLU A 312 10.96 -4.76 13.93
CA GLU A 312 10.95 -5.32 12.59
C GLU A 312 9.74 -6.23 12.34
N GLY A 313 9.21 -6.17 11.12
CA GLY A 313 8.36 -7.22 10.56
C GLY A 313 9.13 -8.52 10.30
N GLY A 314 8.48 -9.48 9.64
CA GLY A 314 9.11 -10.77 9.31
C GLY A 314 10.35 -10.62 8.42
N ALA A 315 10.22 -9.88 7.33
CA ALA A 315 11.23 -9.69 6.27
C ALA A 315 11.52 -8.19 5.99
N PRO A 316 12.24 -7.48 6.88
CA PRO A 316 12.48 -6.05 6.73
C PRO A 316 13.39 -5.67 5.54
N GLY A 317 14.07 -6.63 4.91
CA GLY A 317 14.82 -6.42 3.68
C GLY A 317 13.98 -6.52 2.41
N ALA A 318 12.76 -7.08 2.48
CA ALA A 318 11.90 -7.23 1.31
C ALA A 318 11.30 -5.89 0.87
N TRP A 319 11.05 -5.77 -0.44
CA TRP A 319 10.21 -4.71 -0.99
C TRP A 319 8.73 -5.04 -0.82
N LEU A 320 7.87 -4.04 -0.97
CA LEU A 320 6.42 -4.17 -0.93
C LEU A 320 5.80 -3.80 -2.28
N LEU A 321 4.75 -4.53 -2.65
CA LEU A 321 3.78 -4.12 -3.67
C LEU A 321 2.43 -3.95 -2.98
N SER A 322 1.74 -2.84 -3.21
CA SER A 322 0.41 -2.62 -2.66
C SER A 322 -0.66 -2.84 -3.72
N LEU A 323 -1.42 -3.92 -3.61
CA LEU A 323 -2.46 -4.28 -4.57
C LEU A 323 -3.82 -4.17 -3.88
N LYS A 324 -4.47 -3.01 -4.01
CA LYS A 324 -5.77 -2.74 -3.38
C LYS A 324 -6.87 -3.55 -4.06
N LEU A 325 -7.69 -4.20 -3.24
CA LEU A 325 -8.76 -5.11 -3.68
C LEU A 325 -10.16 -4.68 -3.23
N GLY A 326 -10.22 -3.98 -2.10
CA GLY A 326 -11.45 -3.53 -1.45
C GLY A 326 -11.87 -2.16 -1.95
N ASP A 327 -13.16 -2.00 -2.21
CA ASP A 327 -13.82 -0.74 -2.50
C ASP A 327 -14.57 -0.29 -1.24
N ASN A 328 -14.00 0.68 -0.52
CA ASN A 328 -14.54 1.19 0.75
C ASN A 328 -15.68 2.19 0.57
N ARG A 329 -15.95 2.64 -0.67
CA ARG A 329 -17.25 3.26 -1.03
C ARG A 329 -18.41 2.29 -0.82
N LEU A 330 -18.16 0.98 -0.81
CA LEU A 330 -19.15 -0.06 -0.53
C LEU A 330 -19.04 -0.55 0.91
N ALA A 331 -20.19 -0.93 1.49
CA ALA A 331 -20.27 -1.34 2.89
C ALA A 331 -19.30 -2.49 3.22
N GLY A 332 -18.38 -2.23 4.14
CA GLY A 332 -17.42 -3.22 4.65
C GLY A 332 -16.21 -3.49 3.74
N GLY A 333 -15.88 -2.58 2.81
CA GLY A 333 -14.71 -2.72 1.94
C GLY A 333 -14.87 -3.87 0.96
N ALA A 334 -15.90 -3.78 0.11
CA ALA A 334 -16.33 -4.91 -0.70
C ALA A 334 -15.24 -5.33 -1.70
N THR A 335 -14.92 -6.63 -1.71
CA THR A 335 -14.03 -7.23 -2.70
C THR A 335 -14.85 -7.99 -3.74
N ARG A 336 -14.31 -8.15 -4.94
CA ARG A 336 -14.94 -8.89 -6.04
C ARG A 336 -13.98 -9.94 -6.57
N THR A 337 -14.50 -11.05 -7.10
CA THR A 337 -13.69 -12.08 -7.77
C THR A 337 -12.76 -11.49 -8.83
N GLY A 338 -13.25 -10.50 -9.59
CA GLY A 338 -12.46 -9.81 -10.61
C GLY A 338 -11.31 -8.97 -10.06
N SER A 339 -11.49 -8.27 -8.91
CA SER A 339 -10.38 -7.52 -8.31
C SER A 339 -9.32 -8.46 -7.78
N MET A 340 -9.74 -9.54 -7.09
CA MET A 340 -8.84 -10.60 -6.61
C MET A 340 -8.01 -11.21 -7.73
N LYS A 341 -8.63 -11.64 -8.84
CA LYS A 341 -7.90 -12.26 -9.96
C LYS A 341 -6.86 -11.32 -10.55
N LYS A 342 -7.25 -10.07 -10.84
CA LYS A 342 -6.35 -9.08 -11.43
C LYS A 342 -5.13 -8.80 -10.55
N ALA A 343 -5.27 -8.79 -9.22
CA ALA A 343 -4.14 -8.57 -8.34
C ALA A 343 -3.15 -9.75 -8.34
N TYR A 344 -3.64 -10.99 -8.33
CA TYR A 344 -2.78 -12.18 -8.48
C TYR A 344 -2.09 -12.20 -9.85
N GLU A 345 -2.82 -11.91 -10.93
CA GLU A 345 -2.26 -11.79 -12.29
C GLU A 345 -1.20 -10.68 -12.35
N TYR A 346 -1.42 -9.58 -11.64
CA TYR A 346 -0.44 -8.49 -11.57
C TYR A 346 0.83 -8.93 -10.85
N ALA A 347 0.71 -9.58 -9.68
CA ALA A 347 1.84 -10.11 -8.93
C ALA A 347 2.67 -11.11 -9.76
N ALA A 348 2.00 -12.02 -10.48
CA ALA A 348 2.64 -12.93 -11.42
C ALA A 348 3.33 -12.18 -12.58
N SER A 349 2.66 -11.18 -13.17
CA SER A 349 3.27 -10.38 -14.25
C SER A 349 4.47 -9.56 -13.77
N PHE A 350 4.48 -9.15 -12.50
CA PHE A 350 5.56 -8.38 -11.90
C PHE A 350 6.82 -9.24 -11.75
N GLU A 351 6.66 -10.48 -11.28
CA GLU A 351 7.71 -11.49 -11.24
C GLU A 351 8.36 -11.66 -12.62
N GLU A 352 7.55 -11.86 -13.67
CA GLU A 352 8.05 -12.04 -15.05
C GLU A 352 8.76 -10.80 -15.59
N LYS A 353 8.18 -9.62 -15.39
CA LYS A 353 8.69 -8.35 -15.90
C LYS A 353 10.03 -7.97 -15.29
N TYR A 354 10.23 -8.27 -14.01
CA TYR A 354 11.41 -7.80 -13.27
C TYR A 354 12.34 -8.93 -12.84
N GLY A 355 11.97 -10.20 -13.03
CA GLY A 355 12.80 -11.35 -12.71
C GLY A 355 13.14 -11.43 -11.23
N ILE A 356 12.21 -11.06 -10.34
CA ILE A 356 12.37 -11.19 -8.89
C ILE A 356 11.22 -12.02 -8.31
N PRO A 357 11.48 -12.90 -7.32
CA PRO A 357 10.44 -13.68 -6.68
C PRO A 357 9.41 -12.78 -5.98
N VAL A 358 8.15 -13.23 -5.98
CA VAL A 358 7.05 -12.53 -5.33
C VAL A 358 6.38 -13.43 -4.29
N VAL A 359 6.24 -12.92 -3.06
CA VAL A 359 5.45 -13.56 -2.01
C VAL A 359 4.18 -12.75 -1.79
N VAL A 360 3.04 -13.34 -2.11
CA VAL A 360 1.74 -12.72 -1.91
C VAL A 360 1.25 -12.97 -0.48
N ASN A 361 0.83 -11.91 0.20
CA ASN A 361 -0.04 -11.99 1.37
C ASN A 361 -1.45 -11.57 0.96
N MET A 362 -2.40 -12.49 1.07
CA MET A 362 -3.83 -12.24 0.86
C MET A 362 -4.59 -12.42 2.19
N SER A 363 -4.96 -11.31 2.81
CA SER A 363 -5.65 -11.29 4.11
C SER A 363 -7.14 -10.95 3.99
N PHE A 364 -7.73 -11.32 2.85
CA PHE A 364 -9.14 -11.21 2.51
C PHE A 364 -9.68 -12.56 2.05
N GLY A 365 -10.98 -12.76 2.22
CA GLY A 365 -11.67 -13.95 1.74
C GLY A 365 -13.17 -13.92 2.02
N ILE A 366 -13.87 -14.90 1.47
CA ILE A 366 -15.29 -15.16 1.75
C ILE A 366 -15.46 -16.58 2.27
N ALA A 367 -16.58 -16.88 2.92
CA ALA A 367 -16.89 -18.25 3.30
C ALA A 367 -16.97 -19.16 2.05
N SER A 368 -16.48 -20.38 2.19
CA SER A 368 -16.69 -21.43 1.19
C SER A 368 -18.06 -22.08 1.39
N VAL A 369 -18.63 -22.62 0.31
CA VAL A 369 -19.82 -23.48 0.38
C VAL A 369 -19.39 -24.94 0.51
N GLU A 370 -18.43 -25.35 -0.32
CA GLU A 370 -17.74 -26.64 -0.29
C GLU A 370 -16.24 -26.34 -0.31
N GLU A 371 -15.46 -26.92 0.62
CA GLU A 371 -14.03 -26.63 0.68
C GLU A 371 -13.27 -27.37 -0.42
N GLY A 372 -12.45 -26.65 -1.18
CA GLY A 372 -11.51 -27.24 -2.14
C GLY A 372 -12.12 -27.55 -3.51
N ASP A 373 -13.44 -27.43 -3.66
CA ASP A 373 -14.14 -27.48 -4.95
C ASP A 373 -14.71 -26.10 -5.31
N ASP A 374 -13.82 -25.17 -5.64
CA ASP A 374 -14.20 -23.80 -6.00
C ASP A 374 -13.39 -23.27 -7.19
N ALA A 375 -14.04 -22.49 -8.05
CA ALA A 375 -13.46 -21.98 -9.29
C ALA A 375 -12.28 -21.02 -9.06
N MET A 376 -12.22 -20.33 -7.92
CA MET A 376 -11.09 -19.47 -7.59
C MET A 376 -9.87 -20.30 -7.19
N GLY A 377 -10.06 -21.31 -6.34
CA GLY A 377 -9.01 -22.23 -5.93
C GLY A 377 -8.45 -23.03 -7.09
N GLY A 378 -9.32 -23.58 -7.95
CA GLY A 378 -8.91 -24.27 -9.18
C GLY A 378 -8.03 -23.39 -10.09
N TRP A 379 -8.51 -22.18 -10.38
CA TRP A 379 -7.76 -21.20 -11.17
C TRP A 379 -6.43 -20.78 -10.52
N LEU A 380 -6.41 -20.58 -9.19
CA LEU A 380 -5.18 -20.19 -8.49
C LEU A 380 -4.15 -21.32 -8.47
N ASN A 381 -4.60 -22.58 -8.40
CA ASN A 381 -3.70 -23.73 -8.56
C ASN A 381 -3.05 -23.76 -9.96
N GLU A 382 -3.80 -23.44 -11.01
CA GLU A 382 -3.26 -23.33 -12.38
C GLU A 382 -2.24 -22.19 -12.47
N LEU A 383 -2.58 -21.00 -11.97
CA LEU A 383 -1.67 -19.86 -11.94
C LEU A 383 -0.36 -20.19 -11.22
N LEU A 384 -0.41 -20.79 -10.03
CA LEU A 384 0.80 -21.11 -9.26
C LEU A 384 1.63 -22.24 -9.89
N ALA A 385 1.02 -23.12 -10.68
CA ALA A 385 1.76 -24.12 -11.45
C ALA A 385 2.53 -23.48 -12.63
N GLU A 386 2.03 -22.39 -13.19
CA GLU A 386 2.68 -21.63 -14.28
C GLU A 386 3.77 -20.67 -13.77
N HIS A 387 3.68 -20.23 -12.51
CA HIS A 387 4.57 -19.25 -11.88
C HIS A 387 5.29 -19.84 -10.65
N PRO A 388 6.38 -20.63 -10.83
CA PRO A 388 7.00 -21.39 -9.74
C PRO A 388 7.75 -20.53 -8.71
N THR A 389 8.00 -19.24 -8.97
CA THR A 389 8.60 -18.32 -7.98
C THR A 389 7.60 -17.33 -7.39
N LEU A 390 6.31 -17.53 -7.67
CA LEU A 390 5.18 -16.88 -7.01
C LEU A 390 4.69 -17.76 -5.84
N TYR A 391 4.82 -17.25 -4.62
CA TYR A 391 4.37 -17.94 -3.41
C TYR A 391 3.16 -17.22 -2.82
N VAL A 392 2.08 -17.93 -2.49
CA VAL A 392 0.87 -17.32 -1.94
C VAL A 392 0.65 -17.76 -0.50
N CYS A 393 0.58 -16.79 0.39
CA CYS A 393 0.19 -16.93 1.79
C CYS A 393 -1.19 -16.30 1.99
N THR A 394 -2.12 -17.03 2.62
CA THR A 394 -3.48 -16.55 2.84
C THR A 394 -3.95 -16.74 4.27
N SER A 395 -4.90 -15.91 4.71
CA SER A 395 -5.60 -16.10 5.97
C SER A 395 -6.61 -17.24 5.85
N ALA A 396 -6.66 -18.16 6.82
CA ALA A 396 -7.61 -19.29 6.80
C ALA A 396 -9.10 -18.87 6.87
N GLY A 397 -9.38 -17.70 7.44
CA GLY A 397 -10.73 -17.23 7.73
C GLY A 397 -11.00 -17.08 9.22
N ASN A 398 -12.00 -16.26 9.56
CA ASN A 398 -12.41 -15.95 10.93
C ASN A 398 -13.79 -16.52 11.28
N GLU A 399 -14.22 -17.58 10.59
CA GLU A 399 -15.56 -18.16 10.69
C GLU A 399 -15.61 -19.43 11.57
N GLY A 400 -14.54 -19.69 12.33
CA GLY A 400 -14.51 -20.75 13.34
C GLY A 400 -15.49 -20.51 14.50
N PRO A 401 -15.64 -21.47 15.44
CA PRO A 401 -14.82 -22.66 15.65
C PRO A 401 -15.36 -23.94 14.98
N GLY A 402 -16.36 -23.83 14.10
CA GLY A 402 -16.93 -24.99 13.40
C GLY A 402 -15.89 -25.73 12.54
N LEU A 403 -16.12 -27.01 12.29
CA LEU A 403 -15.40 -27.73 11.22
C LEU A 403 -15.89 -27.25 9.86
N SER A 404 -15.04 -27.40 8.85
CA SER A 404 -15.30 -26.96 7.47
C SER A 404 -15.67 -25.46 7.37
N THR A 405 -14.84 -24.60 7.97
CA THR A 405 -15.04 -23.15 8.01
C THR A 405 -13.96 -22.38 7.26
N ILE A 406 -13.11 -23.05 6.48
CA ILE A 406 -12.03 -22.40 5.71
C ILE A 406 -12.63 -21.60 4.56
N GLY A 407 -12.24 -20.33 4.47
CA GLY A 407 -12.72 -19.43 3.42
C GLY A 407 -11.99 -19.59 2.09
N LEU A 408 -12.56 -19.02 1.03
CA LEU A 408 -11.90 -18.86 -0.26
C LEU A 408 -10.99 -17.61 -0.23
N PRO A 409 -9.78 -17.65 -0.82
CA PRO A 409 -9.19 -18.76 -1.59
C PRO A 409 -8.38 -19.77 -0.75
N ALA A 410 -8.42 -19.69 0.60
CA ALA A 410 -7.55 -20.45 1.50
C ALA A 410 -7.71 -21.98 1.45
N THR A 411 -8.75 -22.47 0.78
CA THR A 411 -9.02 -23.88 0.46
C THR A 411 -8.06 -24.46 -0.59
N ALA A 412 -7.46 -23.63 -1.45
CA ALA A 412 -6.62 -24.09 -2.55
C ALA A 412 -5.37 -24.84 -2.07
N TYR A 413 -5.03 -25.96 -2.72
CA TYR A 413 -3.94 -26.82 -2.26
C TYR A 413 -2.54 -26.26 -2.56
N SER A 414 -2.41 -25.39 -3.58
CA SER A 414 -1.11 -24.87 -4.03
C SER A 414 -0.59 -23.68 -3.22
N LEU A 415 -1.39 -23.16 -2.28
CA LEU A 415 -1.02 -22.03 -1.43
C LEU A 415 -0.83 -22.43 0.04
N ILE A 416 -0.29 -21.51 0.84
CA ILE A 416 -0.09 -21.67 2.27
C ILE A 416 -1.17 -20.88 3.02
N SER A 417 -2.15 -21.55 3.62
CA SER A 417 -3.15 -20.91 4.47
C SER A 417 -2.76 -20.99 5.95
N SER A 418 -2.99 -19.87 6.64
CA SER A 418 -2.56 -19.65 8.02
C SER A 418 -3.74 -19.46 8.95
N GLY A 419 -3.86 -20.36 9.94
CA GLY A 419 -4.73 -20.16 11.10
C GLY A 419 -4.09 -19.23 12.13
N ALA A 420 -4.90 -18.75 13.08
CA ALA A 420 -4.49 -17.75 14.07
C ALA A 420 -4.42 -18.33 15.48
N TYR A 421 -3.28 -18.17 16.14
CA TYR A 421 -3.14 -18.47 17.57
C TYR A 421 -2.68 -17.24 18.38
N LEU A 422 -2.95 -17.25 19.68
CA LEU A 422 -2.41 -16.30 20.64
C LEU A 422 -1.26 -16.95 21.40
N SER A 423 -0.05 -16.39 21.27
CA SER A 423 1.13 -16.84 22.00
C SER A 423 1.09 -16.37 23.46
N PRO A 424 1.78 -17.02 24.41
CA PRO A 424 1.92 -16.49 25.77
C PRO A 424 2.59 -15.12 25.83
N ALA A 425 3.55 -14.83 24.94
CA ALA A 425 4.22 -13.54 24.88
C ALA A 425 3.27 -12.45 24.38
N THR A 426 2.66 -12.64 23.21
CA THR A 426 1.65 -11.74 22.65
C THR A 426 0.47 -11.54 23.63
N GLY A 427 -0.01 -12.61 24.27
CA GLY A 427 -1.08 -12.55 25.26
C GLY A 427 -0.72 -11.68 26.46
N LYS A 428 0.50 -11.83 26.98
CA LYS A 428 1.00 -11.00 28.08
C LYS A 428 1.17 -9.54 27.64
N ASP A 429 1.79 -9.32 26.50
CA ASP A 429 2.24 -7.99 26.09
C ASP A 429 1.09 -7.14 25.53
N LEU A 430 0.19 -7.72 24.74
CA LEU A 430 -0.92 -7.00 24.11
C LEU A 430 -2.22 -7.05 24.91
N TYR A 431 -2.42 -8.06 25.77
CA TYR A 431 -3.69 -8.30 26.45
C TYR A 431 -3.58 -8.40 27.97
N ASN A 432 -2.38 -8.28 28.53
CA ASN A 432 -2.11 -8.53 29.95
C ASN A 432 -2.68 -9.89 30.42
N ALA A 433 -2.64 -10.89 29.53
CA ALA A 433 -3.21 -12.21 29.74
C ALA A 433 -2.11 -13.23 30.08
N GLY A 434 -2.24 -13.87 31.25
CA GLY A 434 -1.34 -14.96 31.67
C GLY A 434 -1.74 -16.29 31.04
N LEU A 435 -1.18 -16.61 29.87
CA LEU A 435 -1.44 -17.89 29.20
C LEU A 435 -0.38 -18.94 29.57
N ALA A 436 -0.82 -20.14 29.93
CA ALA A 436 0.08 -21.26 30.21
C ALA A 436 0.70 -21.88 28.94
N ARG A 437 0.04 -21.70 27.78
CA ARG A 437 0.47 -22.22 26.47
C ARG A 437 -0.15 -21.40 25.34
N ALA A 438 0.43 -21.51 24.14
CA ALA A 438 -0.19 -21.01 22.92
C ALA A 438 -1.60 -21.61 22.74
N THR A 439 -2.55 -20.77 22.37
CA THR A 439 -3.97 -21.15 22.26
C THR A 439 -4.51 -20.66 20.93
N LEU A 440 -5.15 -21.53 20.15
CA LEU A 440 -5.81 -21.15 18.90
C LEU A 440 -6.95 -20.16 19.20
N PHE A 441 -7.08 -19.12 18.39
CA PHE A 441 -8.24 -18.25 18.49
C PHE A 441 -9.51 -19.01 18.12
N ASN A 442 -10.61 -18.78 18.86
CA ASN A 442 -11.87 -19.46 18.61
C ASN A 442 -12.43 -19.17 17.21
N PHE A 443 -12.26 -17.95 16.72
CA PHE A 443 -12.70 -17.56 15.38
C PHE A 443 -11.83 -18.17 14.28
N SER A 444 -10.61 -18.65 14.57
CA SER A 444 -9.74 -19.18 13.53
C SER A 444 -10.43 -20.36 12.86
N SER A 445 -10.69 -20.23 11.55
CA SER A 445 -11.33 -21.27 10.76
C SER A 445 -10.58 -22.58 10.83
N ARG A 446 -11.34 -23.68 10.73
CA ARG A 446 -10.85 -25.06 10.83
C ARG A 446 -11.31 -25.83 9.61
N GLY A 447 -10.42 -26.56 8.97
CA GLY A 447 -10.80 -27.44 7.88
C GLY A 447 -11.68 -28.60 8.34
N GLY A 448 -12.11 -29.38 7.36
CA GLY A 448 -12.80 -30.64 7.54
C GLY A 448 -12.81 -31.40 6.24
N GLU A 449 -13.41 -30.80 5.21
CA GLU A 449 -13.42 -31.31 3.84
C GLU A 449 -12.03 -31.19 3.19
N THR A 450 -11.30 -30.11 3.50
CA THR A 450 -9.90 -29.94 3.13
C THR A 450 -8.95 -30.08 4.32
N CYS A 451 -7.71 -30.48 4.06
CA CYS A 451 -6.62 -30.50 5.06
C CYS A 451 -6.00 -29.09 5.23
N LYS A 452 -6.84 -28.09 5.55
CA LYS A 452 -6.45 -26.70 5.81
C LYS A 452 -6.84 -26.27 7.24
N PRO A 453 -6.22 -25.22 7.83
CA PRO A 453 -5.05 -24.50 7.30
C PRO A 453 -3.79 -25.37 7.32
N ASP A 454 -2.79 -25.02 6.49
CA ASP A 454 -1.53 -25.77 6.47
C ASP A 454 -0.71 -25.55 7.74
N ILE A 455 -0.76 -24.32 8.26
CA ILE A 455 -0.02 -23.90 9.45
C ILE A 455 -0.84 -22.95 10.33
N VAL A 456 -0.30 -22.63 11.51
CA VAL A 456 -0.83 -21.58 12.38
C VAL A 456 0.28 -20.59 12.73
N SER A 457 -0.06 -19.30 12.71
CA SER A 457 0.85 -18.20 13.01
C SER A 457 0.23 -17.28 14.08
N PRO A 458 1.03 -16.45 14.77
CA PRO A 458 0.49 -15.48 15.72
C PRO A 458 -0.55 -14.59 15.07
N GLY A 459 -1.77 -14.61 15.60
CA GLY A 459 -2.93 -13.92 15.02
C GLY A 459 -3.22 -12.57 15.64
N SER A 460 -2.31 -11.99 16.41
CA SER A 460 -2.45 -10.64 16.95
C SER A 460 -1.10 -9.93 16.90
N ALA A 461 -1.12 -8.68 16.46
CA ALA A 461 0.07 -7.85 16.36
C ALA A 461 -0.31 -6.39 16.53
N LEU A 462 0.67 -5.60 16.94
CA LEU A 462 0.61 -4.15 16.96
C LEU A 462 1.56 -3.65 15.88
N SER A 463 1.03 -3.05 14.83
CA SER A 463 1.74 -2.74 13.58
C SER A 463 1.44 -1.32 13.12
N THR A 464 2.10 -0.92 12.03
CA THR A 464 1.92 0.38 11.39
C THR A 464 0.54 0.52 10.75
N VAL A 465 0.04 1.75 10.70
CA VAL A 465 -1.26 2.13 10.13
C VAL A 465 -1.13 3.54 9.53
N PRO A 466 -2.06 3.94 8.65
CA PRO A 466 -2.06 5.29 8.09
C PRO A 466 -2.26 6.38 9.15
N GLY A 467 -1.90 7.62 8.82
CA GLY A 467 -1.88 8.77 9.73
C GLY A 467 -3.24 9.17 10.33
N TYR A 468 -4.36 8.85 9.66
CA TYR A 468 -5.70 9.07 10.19
C TYR A 468 -6.07 8.10 11.34
N VAL A 469 -5.28 7.04 11.54
CA VAL A 469 -5.39 6.16 12.70
C VAL A 469 -4.33 6.56 13.72
N ASP A 470 -4.77 6.95 14.92
CA ASP A 470 -3.85 7.41 15.97
C ASP A 470 -2.80 6.34 16.35
N GLY A 471 -1.55 6.56 15.94
CA GLY A 471 -0.37 5.80 16.38
C GLY A 471 -0.27 4.40 15.78
N MET A 472 -0.22 3.37 16.63
CA MET A 472 -0.18 1.96 16.21
C MET A 472 -1.50 1.29 16.52
N ALA A 473 -1.99 0.47 15.59
CA ALA A 473 -3.19 -0.31 15.84
C ALA A 473 -2.85 -1.73 16.30
N ARG A 474 -3.59 -2.21 17.31
CA ARG A 474 -3.59 -3.62 17.71
C ARG A 474 -4.73 -4.33 16.98
N PHE A 475 -4.41 -5.15 16.00
CA PHE A 475 -5.39 -5.99 15.31
C PHE A 475 -5.23 -7.46 15.69
N HIS A 476 -6.31 -8.22 15.46
CA HIS A 476 -6.33 -9.66 15.64
C HIS A 476 -7.22 -10.33 14.59
N GLY A 477 -6.78 -11.49 14.11
CA GLY A 477 -7.42 -12.21 13.02
C GLY A 477 -6.44 -13.18 12.36
N THR A 478 -6.97 -14.11 11.56
CA THR A 478 -6.14 -14.85 10.60
C THR A 478 -5.48 -13.94 9.57
N SER A 479 -6.05 -12.75 9.35
CA SER A 479 -5.46 -11.65 8.59
C SER A 479 -4.14 -11.13 9.16
N MET A 480 -3.88 -11.25 10.47
CA MET A 480 -2.56 -10.92 11.06
C MET A 480 -1.62 -12.12 11.08
N ALA A 481 -2.16 -13.35 10.99
CA ALA A 481 -1.39 -14.58 10.93
C ALA A 481 -0.79 -14.82 9.53
N SER A 482 -1.52 -14.48 8.47
CA SER A 482 -1.05 -14.59 7.08
C SER A 482 0.23 -13.77 6.78
N PRO A 483 0.32 -12.47 7.14
CA PRO A 483 1.53 -11.68 6.88
C PRO A 483 2.73 -12.13 7.71
N GLN A 484 2.51 -12.73 8.89
CA GLN A 484 3.58 -13.39 9.65
C GLN A 484 4.21 -14.53 8.85
N THR A 485 3.36 -15.35 8.22
CA THR A 485 3.78 -16.42 7.32
C THR A 485 4.47 -15.86 6.09
N ALA A 486 3.89 -14.83 5.44
CA ALA A 486 4.47 -14.21 4.25
C ALA A 486 5.88 -13.65 4.51
N GLY A 487 6.09 -12.99 5.65
CA GLY A 487 7.42 -12.51 6.06
C GLY A 487 8.42 -13.64 6.28
N ALA A 488 8.00 -14.76 6.87
CA ALA A 488 8.86 -15.94 7.00
C ALA A 488 9.22 -16.56 5.64
N VAL A 489 8.22 -16.72 4.76
CA VAL A 489 8.42 -17.21 3.38
C VAL A 489 9.36 -16.30 2.60
N ALA A 490 9.20 -14.98 2.69
CA ALA A 490 10.10 -14.03 2.03
C ALA A 490 11.56 -14.14 2.50
N CYS A 491 11.80 -14.37 3.80
CA CYS A 491 13.16 -14.63 4.30
C CYS A 491 13.75 -15.93 3.70
N LEU A 492 12.95 -17.00 3.63
CA LEU A 492 13.38 -18.28 3.08
C LEU A 492 13.63 -18.21 1.57
N VAL A 493 12.74 -17.57 0.81
CA VAL A 493 12.88 -17.37 -0.63
C VAL A 493 14.11 -16.50 -0.93
N GLY A 494 14.31 -15.42 -0.16
CA GLY A 494 15.48 -14.56 -0.31
C GLY A 494 16.79 -15.29 0.01
N ALA A 495 16.79 -16.17 1.02
CA ALA A 495 17.93 -17.02 1.33
C ALA A 495 18.21 -18.04 0.21
N ALA A 496 17.18 -18.74 -0.27
CA ALA A 496 17.29 -19.73 -1.34
C ALA A 496 17.86 -19.11 -2.62
N ALA A 497 17.36 -17.94 -3.03
CA ALA A 497 17.86 -17.23 -4.20
C ALA A 497 19.35 -16.83 -4.05
N GLN A 498 19.78 -16.39 -2.85
CA GLN A 498 21.18 -16.06 -2.58
C GLN A 498 22.10 -17.29 -2.61
N GLU A 499 21.57 -18.47 -2.31
CA GLU A 499 22.29 -19.75 -2.42
C GLU A 499 22.21 -20.38 -3.83
N GLY A 500 21.43 -19.80 -4.74
CA GLY A 500 21.23 -20.29 -6.10
C GLY A 500 20.34 -21.54 -6.19
N LEU A 501 19.36 -21.64 -5.29
CA LEU A 501 18.36 -22.72 -5.22
C LEU A 501 17.07 -22.42 -5.97
#